data_AF-A0A1Z9API7-F1
#
_entry.id   AF-A0A1Z9API7-F1
#
_cell.length_a   1.000
_cell.length_b   1.000
_cell.length_c   1.000
_cell.angle_alpha   90.00
_cell.angle_beta   90.00
_cell.angle_gamma   90.00
#
_symmetry.space_group_name_H-M   'P 1'
#
loop_
_entity.id
_entity.type
_entity.pdbx_description
1 polymer ?
#
loop_
_entity_poly.entity_id
_entity_poly.type
_entity_poly.pdbx_seq_one_letter_code
_entity_poly.pdbx_strand_id
1 'polypeptide(L)'
;MSSKSLYLGMRAGDLEGKPYSHHWNPSMAPLQPQVREALLHGPEAEELALPLNEAHRLLEAGPLPLENGYTERASGEFFVAVETQMPSVTGAMFEWWMGWHTGEPQRYKLWHPRAHLDNGTREGHSDNPQLSDRDKYLTTHFVTEYVGRKCQRITIHFSPAEGWFPPSTQLDAHGTTALVCGTVHLRSPRIKIAHLIHQIREDPHSGTVMRSRFWLGPPEWRGISREHWLSRTLGRAGAMRRQHGGDLGRDMLVHCGMEMNHLGSFLPALYADYHD
;
A
#
# COMPACT_ATOMS: atom_id res chain seq x y z
N MET A 1 -10.60 -28.18 -7.28
CA MET A 1 -10.61 -26.70 -7.38
C MET A 1 -9.65 -26.32 -8.50
N SER A 2 -10.16 -25.79 -9.61
CA SER A 2 -9.32 -25.36 -10.73
C SER A 2 -8.29 -24.37 -10.22
N SER A 3 -7.01 -24.66 -10.42
CA SER A 3 -5.92 -23.70 -10.19
C SER A 3 -6.23 -22.49 -11.07
N LYS A 4 -6.77 -21.41 -10.50
CA LYS A 4 -6.78 -20.11 -11.17
C LYS A 4 -5.32 -19.81 -11.52
N SER A 5 -4.98 -19.95 -12.79
CA SER A 5 -3.66 -19.61 -13.30
C SER A 5 -3.40 -18.15 -12.95
N LEU A 6 -2.35 -17.87 -12.17
CA LEU A 6 -1.90 -16.51 -11.90
C LEU A 6 -1.10 -16.02 -13.12
N TYR A 7 -1.39 -14.81 -13.60
CA TYR A 7 -0.69 -14.18 -14.72
C TYR A 7 -0.78 -12.65 -14.65
N LEU A 8 0.28 -12.00 -15.15
CA LEU A 8 0.36 -10.56 -15.32
C LEU A 8 -0.49 -10.10 -16.50
N GLY A 9 -0.96 -8.86 -16.42
CA GLY A 9 -1.78 -8.27 -17.47
C GLY A 9 -3.12 -8.97 -17.67
N MET A 10 -3.69 -8.76 -18.85
CA MET A 10 -4.96 -9.35 -19.29
C MET A 10 -4.71 -10.36 -20.41
N ARG A 11 -5.51 -11.43 -20.44
CA ARG A 11 -5.61 -12.39 -21.53
C ARG A 11 -6.77 -12.04 -22.45
N ALA A 12 -6.79 -12.64 -23.65
CA ALA A 12 -7.95 -12.55 -24.53
C ALA A 12 -9.22 -13.03 -23.81
N GLY A 13 -10.29 -12.24 -23.88
CA GLY A 13 -11.57 -12.50 -23.21
C GLY A 13 -11.68 -11.98 -21.77
N ASP A 14 -10.59 -11.63 -21.08
CA ASP A 14 -10.66 -11.20 -19.67
C ASP A 14 -11.52 -9.96 -19.45
N LEU A 15 -11.54 -9.07 -20.44
CA LEU A 15 -12.26 -7.80 -20.42
C LEU A 15 -13.51 -7.80 -21.30
N GLU A 16 -13.83 -8.93 -21.93
CA GLU A 16 -15.00 -9.01 -22.82
C GLU A 16 -16.29 -8.83 -22.01
N GLY A 17 -17.11 -7.85 -22.42
CA GLY A 17 -18.35 -7.49 -21.73
C GLY A 17 -18.15 -6.86 -20.34
N LYS A 18 -16.91 -6.58 -19.93
CA LYS A 18 -16.65 -5.88 -18.66
C LYS A 18 -16.85 -4.38 -18.85
N PRO A 19 -17.71 -3.74 -18.05
CA PRO A 19 -18.03 -2.33 -18.26
C PRO A 19 -16.81 -1.44 -18.06
N TYR A 20 -15.96 -1.74 -17.08
CA TYR A 20 -14.73 -0.98 -16.78
C TYR A 20 -13.56 -1.26 -17.76
N SER A 21 -13.79 -1.99 -18.84
CA SER A 21 -12.72 -2.44 -19.76
C SER A 21 -11.95 -1.28 -20.41
N HIS A 22 -12.59 -0.12 -20.64
CA HIS A 22 -11.94 1.06 -21.19
C HIS A 22 -10.95 1.73 -20.24
N HIS A 23 -11.01 1.43 -18.95
CA HIS A 23 -10.03 1.91 -17.95
C HIS A 23 -8.74 1.07 -17.94
N TRP A 24 -8.69 -0.05 -18.66
CA TRP A 24 -7.46 -0.83 -18.77
C TRP A 24 -6.42 -0.12 -19.64
N ASN A 25 -5.31 0.29 -19.02
CA ASN A 25 -4.16 0.83 -19.71
C ASN A 25 -2.85 0.18 -19.20
N PRO A 26 -2.22 -0.73 -19.95
CA PRO A 26 -0.97 -1.37 -19.53
C PRO A 26 0.24 -0.43 -19.59
N SER A 27 0.12 0.73 -20.24
CA SER A 27 1.17 1.73 -20.38
C SER A 27 1.14 2.70 -19.21
N MET A 28 1.84 2.35 -18.13
CA MET A 28 1.95 3.19 -16.95
C MET A 28 2.86 4.40 -17.22
N ALA A 29 2.48 5.58 -16.72
CA ALA A 29 3.32 6.76 -16.77
C ALA A 29 4.65 6.52 -16.01
N PRO A 30 5.73 7.25 -16.34
CA PRO A 30 6.94 7.25 -15.53
C PRO A 30 6.66 7.62 -14.07
N LEU A 31 7.57 7.22 -13.17
CA LEU A 31 7.55 7.69 -11.78
C LEU A 31 7.51 9.22 -11.73
N GLN A 32 6.71 9.76 -10.81
CA GLN A 32 6.69 11.20 -10.55
C GLN A 32 8.11 11.68 -10.15
N PRO A 33 8.48 12.92 -10.51
CA PRO A 33 9.86 13.40 -10.37
C PRO A 33 10.47 13.18 -8.98
N GLN A 34 9.71 13.44 -7.91
CA GLN A 34 10.16 13.29 -6.52
C GLN A 34 10.46 11.83 -6.15
N VAL A 35 9.68 10.87 -6.67
CA VAL A 35 9.92 9.44 -6.44
C VAL A 35 11.11 8.94 -7.26
N ARG A 36 11.26 9.46 -8.49
CA ARG A 36 12.44 9.17 -9.32
C ARG A 36 13.72 9.69 -8.68
N GLU A 37 13.69 10.89 -8.10
CA GLU A 37 14.84 11.46 -7.40
C GLU A 37 15.19 10.63 -6.16
N ALA A 38 14.20 10.28 -5.35
CA ALA A 38 14.40 9.41 -4.19
C ALA A 38 15.01 8.04 -4.58
N LEU A 39 14.58 7.47 -5.71
CA LEU A 39 15.16 6.24 -6.25
C LEU A 39 16.63 6.40 -6.68
N LEU A 40 16.99 7.54 -7.28
CA LEU A 40 18.35 7.84 -7.73
C LEU A 40 19.28 8.17 -6.55
N HIS A 41 18.75 8.83 -5.52
CA HIS A 41 19.45 9.15 -4.28
C HIS A 41 19.84 7.88 -3.50
N GLY A 42 18.93 6.89 -3.46
CA GLY A 42 19.15 5.62 -2.76
C GLY A 42 18.76 5.69 -1.28
N PRO A 43 19.21 4.72 -0.45
CA PRO A 43 18.80 4.64 0.94
C PRO A 43 19.33 5.82 1.76
N GLU A 44 18.47 6.35 2.63
CA GLU A 44 18.80 7.49 3.50
C GLU A 44 19.13 7.07 4.94
N ALA A 45 19.59 8.02 5.74
CA ALA A 45 19.92 7.81 7.16
C ALA A 45 18.68 7.35 7.97
N GLU A 46 18.87 6.44 8.92
CA GLU A 46 17.77 5.82 9.66
C GLU A 46 17.00 6.79 10.56
N GLU A 47 17.64 7.88 10.97
CA GLU A 47 17.07 8.94 11.81
C GLU A 47 15.96 9.72 11.09
N LEU A 48 15.88 9.61 9.76
CA LEU A 48 14.80 10.21 8.97
C LEU A 48 13.52 9.34 8.96
N ALA A 49 13.60 8.09 9.41
CA ALA A 49 12.43 7.22 9.48
C ALA A 49 11.42 7.72 10.50
N LEU A 50 10.16 7.88 10.09
CA LEU A 50 9.06 8.13 11.03
C LEU A 50 8.82 6.86 11.86
N PRO A 51 8.94 6.86 13.20
CA PRO A 51 8.59 5.70 14.00
C PRO A 51 7.08 5.41 13.97
N LEU A 52 6.66 4.14 13.99
CA LEU A 52 5.23 3.77 13.94
C LEU A 52 4.42 4.35 15.11
N ASN A 53 4.99 4.42 16.32
CA ASN A 53 4.35 5.04 17.49
C ASN A 53 4.22 6.58 17.37
N GLU A 54 4.89 7.17 16.38
CA GLU A 54 4.78 8.59 16.01
C GLU A 54 3.96 8.79 14.73
N ALA A 55 3.22 7.78 14.24
CA ALA A 55 2.44 7.89 13.01
C ALA A 55 1.46 9.08 13.01
N HIS A 56 0.98 9.52 14.18
CA HIS A 56 0.14 10.71 14.35
C HIS A 56 0.76 11.99 13.78
N ARG A 57 2.09 12.06 13.64
CA ARG A 57 2.76 13.20 13.03
C ARG A 57 2.45 13.37 11.54
N LEU A 58 1.88 12.35 10.87
CA LEU A 58 1.31 12.51 9.53
C LEU A 58 0.20 13.57 9.49
N LEU A 59 -0.47 13.80 10.61
CA LEU A 59 -1.54 14.78 10.76
C LEU A 59 -1.00 16.15 11.19
N GLU A 60 0.30 16.41 11.09
CA GLU A 60 0.87 17.75 11.26
C GLU A 60 0.78 18.57 9.96
N ALA A 61 0.77 19.90 10.08
CA ALA A 61 0.63 20.81 8.93
C ALA A 61 1.78 20.69 7.91
N GLY A 62 3.00 20.43 8.37
CA GLY A 62 4.21 20.50 7.55
C GLY A 62 4.68 19.14 7.00
N PRO A 63 5.71 19.17 6.13
CA PRO A 63 6.38 17.95 5.71
C PRO A 63 7.11 17.32 6.90
N LEU A 64 7.21 15.99 6.86
CA LEU A 64 8.06 15.21 7.76
C LEU A 64 9.48 15.11 7.17
N PRO A 65 10.48 14.67 7.97
CA PRO A 65 11.86 14.59 7.51
C PRO A 65 12.08 13.76 6.23
N LEU A 66 11.23 12.75 6.00
CA LEU A 66 11.25 11.91 4.80
C LEU A 66 9.85 11.78 4.21
N GLU A 67 9.59 12.50 3.11
CA GLU A 67 8.33 12.39 2.33
C GLU A 67 8.45 11.42 1.15
N ASN A 68 9.66 11.30 0.57
CA ASN A 68 9.94 10.46 -0.59
C ASN A 68 11.31 9.79 -0.42
N GLY A 69 11.33 8.49 -0.16
CA GLY A 69 12.57 7.74 0.02
C GLY A 69 12.41 6.51 0.89
N TYR A 70 13.53 5.88 1.20
CA TYR A 70 13.55 4.68 2.02
C TYR A 70 14.83 4.59 2.84
N THR A 71 14.74 3.90 3.97
CA THR A 71 15.88 3.62 4.85
C THR A 71 15.76 2.23 5.46
N GLU A 72 16.90 1.64 5.82
CA GLU A 72 16.99 0.42 6.62
C GLU A 72 17.47 0.80 8.02
N ARG A 73 16.64 0.55 9.03
CA ARG A 73 16.97 0.81 10.44
C ARG A 73 17.91 -0.27 10.96
N ALA A 74 18.66 0.03 12.02
CA ALA A 74 19.55 -0.92 12.69
C ALA A 74 18.84 -2.20 13.19
N SER A 75 17.52 -2.13 13.41
CA SER A 75 16.67 -3.28 13.75
C SER A 75 16.40 -4.24 12.58
N GLY A 76 16.74 -3.84 11.35
CA GLY A 76 16.41 -4.52 10.10
C GLY A 76 15.03 -4.16 9.53
N GLU A 77 14.30 -3.23 10.15
CA GLU A 77 13.07 -2.68 9.59
C GLU A 77 13.39 -1.69 8.46
N PHE A 78 12.76 -1.84 7.31
CA PHE A 78 12.75 -0.82 6.27
C PHE A 78 11.60 0.15 6.51
N PHE A 79 11.89 1.44 6.44
CA PHE A 79 10.87 2.48 6.37
C PHE A 79 10.84 3.03 4.95
N VAL A 80 9.64 3.20 4.39
CA VAL A 80 9.44 3.75 3.05
C VAL A 80 8.38 4.85 3.13
N ALA A 81 8.69 6.00 2.53
CA ALA A 81 7.77 7.10 2.35
C ALA A 81 7.61 7.42 0.87
N VAL A 82 6.37 7.58 0.42
CA VAL A 82 6.05 7.99 -0.95
C VAL A 82 4.97 9.04 -0.91
N GLU A 83 5.25 10.19 -1.50
CA GLU A 83 4.26 11.23 -1.78
C GLU A 83 3.85 11.14 -3.26
N THR A 84 2.55 10.95 -3.52
CA THR A 84 1.99 10.88 -4.87
C THR A 84 1.02 12.03 -5.07
N GLN A 85 1.29 12.88 -6.06
CA GLN A 85 0.40 13.95 -6.47
C GLN A 85 -0.76 13.36 -7.28
N MET A 86 -2.00 13.54 -6.82
CA MET A 86 -3.21 12.94 -7.42
C MET A 86 -4.34 13.98 -7.44
N PRO A 87 -4.17 15.12 -8.16
CA PRO A 87 -4.97 16.34 -8.02
C PRO A 87 -6.49 16.16 -8.15
N SER A 88 -6.94 15.17 -8.91
CA SER A 88 -8.36 14.93 -9.18
C SER A 88 -8.97 13.83 -8.31
N VAL A 89 -8.20 13.23 -7.41
CA VAL A 89 -8.68 12.16 -6.52
C VAL A 89 -9.10 12.76 -5.18
N THR A 90 -10.21 12.26 -4.63
CA THR A 90 -10.68 12.60 -3.27
C THR A 90 -10.52 11.41 -2.32
N GLY A 91 -10.61 11.67 -1.01
CA GLY A 91 -10.63 10.60 0.00
C GLY A 91 -11.75 9.59 -0.24
N ALA A 92 -12.96 10.05 -0.57
CA ALA A 92 -14.11 9.19 -0.86
C ALA A 92 -13.87 8.28 -2.08
N MET A 93 -13.28 8.81 -3.16
CA MET A 93 -12.92 8.01 -4.33
C MET A 93 -11.94 6.88 -3.96
N PHE A 94 -10.95 7.19 -3.11
CA PHE A 94 -9.97 6.22 -2.67
C PHE A 94 -10.57 5.16 -1.74
N GLU A 95 -11.41 5.55 -0.77
CA GLU A 95 -12.10 4.59 0.11
C GLU A 95 -13.03 3.65 -0.67
N TRP A 96 -13.78 4.16 -1.66
CA TRP A 96 -14.57 3.34 -2.57
C TRP A 96 -13.71 2.33 -3.34
N TRP A 97 -12.60 2.81 -3.92
CA TRP A 97 -11.68 1.97 -4.68
C TRP A 97 -11.21 0.77 -3.86
N MET A 98 -10.84 0.98 -2.59
CA MET A 98 -10.37 -0.06 -1.67
C MET A 98 -11.39 -1.19 -1.46
N GLY A 99 -12.69 -0.91 -1.59
CA GLY A 99 -13.74 -1.93 -1.56
C GLY A 99 -13.98 -2.55 -2.94
N TRP A 100 -14.13 -1.71 -3.96
CA TRP A 100 -14.52 -2.09 -5.32
C TRP A 100 -13.49 -2.97 -6.03
N HIS A 101 -12.20 -2.74 -5.82
CA HIS A 101 -11.15 -3.48 -6.52
C HIS A 101 -11.05 -4.96 -6.10
N THR A 102 -11.70 -5.35 -5.00
CA THR A 102 -11.66 -6.72 -4.45
C THR A 102 -12.65 -7.68 -5.10
N GLY A 103 -13.58 -7.17 -5.92
CA GLY A 103 -14.63 -7.97 -6.53
C GLY A 103 -14.12 -9.00 -7.54
N GLU A 104 -13.01 -8.70 -8.23
CA GLU A 104 -12.37 -9.64 -9.15
C GLU A 104 -10.92 -9.25 -9.49
N PRO A 105 -10.07 -10.22 -9.89
CA PRO A 105 -8.66 -9.97 -10.19
C PRO A 105 -8.42 -8.94 -11.29
N GLN A 106 -9.32 -8.87 -12.28
CA GLN A 106 -9.24 -7.91 -13.38
C GLN A 106 -9.35 -6.46 -12.88
N ARG A 107 -10.22 -6.17 -11.91
CA ARG A 107 -10.31 -4.84 -11.29
C ARG A 107 -9.00 -4.49 -10.59
N TYR A 108 -8.44 -5.41 -9.82
CA TYR A 108 -7.16 -5.21 -9.14
C TYR A 108 -5.99 -4.94 -10.09
N LYS A 109 -5.99 -5.61 -11.25
CA LYS A 109 -4.98 -5.43 -12.30
C LYS A 109 -4.98 -4.03 -12.90
N LEU A 110 -6.13 -3.33 -12.95
CA LEU A 110 -6.20 -1.94 -13.41
C LEU A 110 -5.19 -1.04 -12.66
N TRP A 111 -5.02 -1.29 -11.35
CA TRP A 111 -4.17 -0.47 -10.48
C TRP A 111 -2.68 -0.60 -10.79
N HIS A 112 -2.21 -1.83 -11.02
CA HIS A 112 -0.83 -2.08 -11.38
C HIS A 112 -0.73 -3.21 -12.42
N PRO A 113 -0.84 -2.88 -13.72
CA PRO A 113 -0.83 -3.83 -14.84
C PRO A 113 0.36 -4.80 -14.88
N ARG A 114 1.47 -4.42 -14.22
CA ARG A 114 2.77 -5.09 -14.26
C ARG A 114 3.09 -5.88 -12.98
N ALA A 115 2.24 -5.81 -11.95
CA ALA A 115 2.53 -6.41 -10.65
C ALA A 115 1.36 -7.19 -10.05
N HIS A 116 0.13 -6.71 -10.21
CA HIS A 116 -1.04 -7.30 -9.58
C HIS A 116 -1.50 -8.56 -10.31
N LEU A 117 -1.79 -9.63 -9.56
CA LEU A 117 -2.20 -10.92 -10.12
C LEU A 117 -3.60 -11.32 -9.67
N ASP A 118 -3.87 -11.23 -8.37
CA ASP A 118 -5.09 -11.75 -7.74
C ASP A 118 -5.31 -11.03 -6.41
N ASN A 119 -6.56 -10.70 -6.10
CA ASN A 119 -6.98 -10.22 -4.79
C ASN A 119 -8.37 -10.74 -4.45
N GLY A 120 -8.84 -10.43 -3.24
CA GLY A 120 -10.21 -10.68 -2.83
C GLY A 120 -10.36 -10.67 -1.32
N THR A 121 -11.60 -10.72 -0.86
CA THR A 121 -11.96 -10.84 0.56
C THR A 121 -12.71 -12.15 0.77
N ARG A 122 -12.84 -12.60 2.02
CA ARG A 122 -13.65 -13.81 2.31
C ARG A 122 -15.13 -13.53 2.17
N GLU A 123 -15.51 -12.31 2.51
CA GLU A 123 -16.88 -11.84 2.57
C GLU A 123 -17.44 -11.59 1.16
N GLY A 124 -16.60 -11.19 0.19
CA GLY A 124 -17.05 -10.97 -1.19
C GLY A 124 -18.02 -9.81 -1.33
N HIS A 125 -17.88 -8.79 -0.48
CA HIS A 125 -18.82 -7.68 -0.33
C HIS A 125 -18.62 -6.52 -1.31
N SER A 126 -17.72 -6.66 -2.29
CA SER A 126 -17.28 -5.56 -3.17
C SER A 126 -18.43 -4.82 -3.87
N ASP A 127 -19.45 -5.55 -4.35
CA ASP A 127 -20.61 -5.00 -5.05
C ASP A 127 -21.88 -4.96 -4.17
N ASN A 128 -21.74 -5.01 -2.84
CA ASN A 128 -22.90 -4.99 -1.94
C ASN A 128 -23.42 -3.55 -1.72
N PRO A 129 -24.62 -3.20 -2.22
CA PRO A 129 -25.16 -1.84 -2.11
C PRO A 129 -25.63 -1.48 -0.69
N GLN A 130 -25.73 -2.45 0.22
CA GLN A 130 -26.17 -2.23 1.60
C GLN A 130 -25.04 -1.85 2.55
N LEU A 131 -23.80 -1.86 2.06
CA LEU A 131 -22.61 -1.55 2.86
C LEU A 131 -22.03 -0.21 2.44
N SER A 132 -21.54 0.55 3.42
CA SER A 132 -20.71 1.72 3.13
C SER A 132 -19.40 1.30 2.45
N ASP A 133 -18.75 2.20 1.74
CA ASP A 133 -17.46 1.90 1.10
C ASP A 133 -16.40 1.47 2.12
N ARG A 134 -16.41 2.09 3.31
CA ARG A 134 -15.56 1.69 4.43
C ARG A 134 -15.84 0.26 4.88
N ASP A 135 -17.10 -0.13 5.04
CA ASP A 135 -17.46 -1.49 5.44
C ASP A 135 -17.04 -2.53 4.39
N LYS A 136 -16.98 -2.16 3.10
CA LYS A 136 -16.53 -3.07 2.03
C LYS A 136 -15.02 -3.36 2.12
N TYR A 137 -14.19 -2.41 2.56
CA TYR A 137 -12.73 -2.59 2.57
C TYR A 137 -12.12 -2.87 3.95
N LEU A 138 -12.79 -2.51 5.06
CA LEU A 138 -12.34 -2.73 6.45
C LEU A 138 -12.42 -4.21 6.86
N THR A 139 -11.72 -5.06 6.12
CA THR A 139 -11.62 -6.50 6.27
C THR A 139 -10.21 -6.98 5.89
N THR A 140 -10.04 -8.30 5.79
CA THR A 140 -8.80 -8.92 5.32
C THR A 140 -8.82 -9.16 3.82
N HIS A 141 -7.88 -8.54 3.11
CA HIS A 141 -7.63 -8.75 1.70
C HIS A 141 -6.59 -9.85 1.50
N PHE A 142 -6.84 -10.77 0.59
CA PHE A 142 -5.93 -11.87 0.22
C PHE A 142 -5.27 -11.52 -1.11
N VAL A 143 -4.04 -11.03 -1.06
CA VAL A 143 -3.36 -10.44 -2.22
C VAL A 143 -2.26 -11.38 -2.74
N THR A 144 -2.16 -11.46 -4.06
CA THR A 144 -1.01 -12.03 -4.77
C THR A 144 -0.49 -11.02 -5.78
N GLU A 145 0.76 -10.60 -5.61
CA GLU A 145 1.35 -9.54 -6.42
C GLU A 145 2.88 -9.61 -6.45
N TYR A 146 3.48 -8.87 -7.38
CA TYR A 146 4.93 -8.65 -7.40
C TYR A 146 5.33 -7.36 -6.70
N VAL A 147 6.23 -7.46 -5.73
CA VAL A 147 7.01 -6.32 -5.24
C VAL A 147 8.45 -6.53 -5.69
N GLY A 148 8.93 -5.63 -6.55
CA GLY A 148 10.15 -5.86 -7.33
C GLY A 148 10.05 -7.15 -8.15
N ARG A 149 11.02 -8.05 -7.96
CA ARG A 149 11.04 -9.35 -8.67
C ARG A 149 10.30 -10.49 -7.94
N LYS A 150 9.72 -10.22 -6.77
CA LYS A 150 9.20 -11.27 -5.88
C LYS A 150 7.69 -11.31 -5.92
N CYS A 151 7.15 -12.42 -6.40
CA CYS A 151 5.73 -12.74 -6.26
C CYS A 151 5.46 -13.10 -4.80
N GLN A 152 4.68 -12.27 -4.12
CA GLN A 152 4.29 -12.44 -2.74
C GLN A 152 2.83 -12.85 -2.64
N ARG A 153 2.53 -13.64 -1.62
CA ARG A 153 1.17 -14.05 -1.24
C ARG A 153 0.95 -13.54 0.17
N ILE A 154 0.26 -12.41 0.28
CA ILE A 154 0.09 -11.67 1.54
C ILE A 154 -1.38 -11.58 1.91
N THR A 155 -1.63 -11.28 3.19
CA THR A 155 -2.91 -10.77 3.64
C THR A 155 -2.73 -9.38 4.21
N ILE A 156 -3.58 -8.45 3.82
CA ILE A 156 -3.61 -7.10 4.37
C ILE A 156 -4.89 -6.99 5.19
N HIS A 157 -4.74 -6.77 6.50
CA HIS A 157 -5.87 -6.52 7.38
C HIS A 157 -6.03 -5.00 7.55
N PHE A 158 -7.07 -4.43 6.94
CA PHE A 158 -7.42 -3.03 7.12
C PHE A 158 -8.28 -2.84 8.36
N SER A 159 -7.99 -1.81 9.14
CA SER A 159 -8.73 -1.48 10.37
C SER A 159 -8.96 0.03 10.48
N PRO A 160 -9.97 0.46 11.27
CA PRO A 160 -10.27 1.88 11.43
C PRO A 160 -9.06 2.67 11.94
N ALA A 161 -8.88 3.87 11.38
CA ALA A 161 -7.75 4.76 11.67
C ALA A 161 -7.66 5.14 13.16
N GLU A 162 -8.79 5.22 13.86
CA GLU A 162 -8.89 5.52 15.30
C GLU A 162 -8.05 4.56 16.15
N GLY A 163 -7.83 3.32 15.70
CA GLY A 163 -6.98 2.34 16.38
C GLY A 163 -5.47 2.53 16.16
N TRP A 164 -5.07 3.44 15.28
CA TRP A 164 -3.68 3.68 14.88
C TRP A 164 -3.09 4.97 15.46
N PHE A 165 -3.94 5.85 16.01
CA PHE A 165 -3.55 7.15 16.53
C PHE A 165 -3.97 7.30 18.00
N PRO A 166 -3.30 8.16 18.79
CA PRO A 166 -3.76 8.49 20.14
C PRO A 166 -5.23 8.95 20.13
N PRO A 167 -6.06 8.61 21.14
CA PRO A 167 -7.49 8.93 21.14
C PRO A 167 -7.84 10.42 21.01
N SER A 168 -6.92 11.32 21.37
CA SER A 168 -7.08 12.77 21.26
C SER A 168 -6.73 13.33 19.86
N THR A 169 -6.37 12.47 18.92
CA THR A 169 -5.91 12.89 17.60
C THR A 169 -7.09 13.28 16.71
N GLN A 170 -7.02 14.48 16.15
CA GLN A 170 -7.99 14.94 15.15
C GLN A 170 -7.62 14.35 13.77
N LEU A 171 -8.37 13.34 13.31
CA LEU A 171 -8.04 12.58 12.10
C LEU A 171 -8.27 13.34 10.79
N ASP A 172 -9.12 14.36 10.79
CA ASP A 172 -9.40 15.24 9.64
C ASP A 172 -8.49 16.49 9.62
N ALA A 173 -7.47 16.52 10.49
CA ALA A 173 -6.58 17.67 10.61
C ALA A 173 -5.83 17.96 9.29
N HIS A 174 -5.64 19.26 9.04
CA HIS A 174 -4.87 19.80 7.92
C HIS A 174 -5.29 19.29 6.53
N GLY A 175 -6.59 19.11 6.32
CA GLY A 175 -7.14 18.71 5.02
C GLY A 175 -7.06 17.20 4.79
N THR A 176 -6.85 16.39 5.83
CA THR A 176 -6.88 14.93 5.69
C THR A 176 -8.31 14.47 5.42
N THR A 177 -8.55 13.89 4.25
CA THR A 177 -9.90 13.44 3.83
C THR A 177 -10.08 11.93 3.96
N ALA A 178 -9.00 11.15 4.02
CA ALA A 178 -9.06 9.71 4.27
C ALA A 178 -7.76 9.18 4.86
N LEU A 179 -7.88 8.14 5.69
CA LEU A 179 -6.77 7.38 6.29
C LEU A 179 -7.06 5.89 6.11
N VAL A 180 -6.29 5.22 5.26
CA VAL A 180 -6.37 3.78 5.04
C VAL A 180 -5.17 3.12 5.71
N CYS A 181 -5.44 2.43 6.83
CA CYS A 181 -4.41 1.83 7.67
C CYS A 181 -4.49 0.30 7.62
N GLY A 182 -3.36 -0.37 7.49
CA GLY A 182 -3.33 -1.81 7.27
C GLY A 182 -2.14 -2.53 7.88
N THR A 183 -2.36 -3.75 8.37
CA THR A 183 -1.28 -4.65 8.79
C THR A 183 -1.11 -5.79 7.79
N VAL A 184 0.11 -5.97 7.29
CA VAL A 184 0.45 -6.95 6.24
C VAL A 184 1.07 -8.20 6.85
N HIS A 185 0.62 -9.36 6.40
CA HIS A 185 1.15 -10.65 6.80
C HIS A 185 1.47 -11.54 5.59
N LEU A 186 2.47 -12.40 5.70
CA LEU A 186 2.62 -13.52 4.75
C LEU A 186 1.45 -14.50 4.91
N ARG A 187 0.97 -15.11 3.81
CA ARG A 187 -0.12 -16.10 3.88
C ARG A 187 0.33 -17.43 4.49
N SER A 188 1.57 -17.83 4.23
CA SER A 188 2.14 -19.09 4.72
C SER A 188 3.66 -18.99 4.88
N PRO A 189 4.21 -19.11 6.11
CA PRO A 189 3.48 -19.07 7.40
C PRO A 189 2.82 -17.71 7.65
N ARG A 190 1.77 -17.67 8.50
CA ARG A 190 1.11 -16.40 8.88
C ARG A 190 1.99 -15.60 9.82
N ILE A 191 2.70 -14.62 9.27
CA ILE A 191 3.66 -13.79 9.97
C ILE A 191 3.42 -12.34 9.58
N LYS A 192 3.30 -11.44 10.57
CA LYS A 192 3.25 -9.99 10.34
C LYS A 192 4.60 -9.53 9.79
N ILE A 193 4.57 -8.83 8.67
CA ILE A 193 5.75 -8.34 7.96
C ILE A 193 5.73 -6.83 7.71
N ALA A 194 4.57 -6.17 7.81
CA ALA A 194 4.53 -4.72 7.68
C ALA A 194 3.31 -4.06 8.32
N HIS A 195 3.46 -2.76 8.53
CA HIS A 195 2.37 -1.80 8.69
C HIS A 195 2.36 -0.85 7.49
N LEU A 196 1.18 -0.37 7.10
CA LEU A 196 1.02 0.68 6.09
C LEU A 196 -0.02 1.70 6.53
N ILE A 197 0.19 2.95 6.11
CA ILE A 197 -0.79 4.04 6.16
C ILE A 197 -0.75 4.77 4.83
N HIS A 198 -1.91 4.91 4.19
CA HIS A 198 -2.14 5.87 3.12
C HIS A 198 -2.99 7.02 3.67
N GLN A 199 -2.46 8.24 3.64
CA GLN A 199 -3.16 9.47 3.97
C GLN A 199 -3.52 10.19 2.67
N ILE A 200 -4.80 10.46 2.45
CA ILE A 200 -5.26 11.37 1.41
C ILE A 200 -5.45 12.73 2.03
N ARG A 201 -4.77 13.75 1.49
CA ARG A 201 -4.75 15.09 2.03
C ARG A 201 -4.94 16.13 0.92
N GLU A 202 -5.81 17.10 1.16
CA GLU A 202 -5.93 18.29 0.32
C GLU A 202 -4.67 19.16 0.45
N ASP A 203 -4.12 19.54 -0.70
CA ASP A 203 -3.01 20.47 -0.83
C ASP A 203 -3.48 21.74 -1.56
N PRO A 204 -3.35 22.94 -0.95
CA PRO A 204 -3.79 24.18 -1.58
C PRO A 204 -3.12 24.54 -2.91
N HIS A 205 -1.97 23.95 -3.23
CA HIS A 205 -1.20 24.25 -4.43
C HIS A 205 -1.33 23.18 -5.51
N SER A 206 -1.40 21.90 -5.12
CA SER A 206 -1.42 20.75 -6.04
C SER A 206 -2.74 19.97 -6.06
N GLY A 207 -3.76 20.39 -5.29
CA GLY A 207 -5.07 19.75 -5.24
C GLY A 207 -5.14 18.68 -4.15
N THR A 208 -4.75 17.45 -4.48
CA THR A 208 -4.72 16.33 -3.53
C THR A 208 -3.39 15.61 -3.61
N VAL A 209 -2.86 15.27 -2.45
CA VAL A 209 -1.67 14.45 -2.28
C VAL A 209 -1.99 13.20 -1.48
N MET A 210 -1.45 12.06 -1.93
CA MET A 210 -1.41 10.84 -1.12
C MET A 210 -0.04 10.70 -0.48
N ARG A 211 0.01 10.63 0.86
CA ARG A 211 1.22 10.33 1.63
C ARG A 211 1.14 8.90 2.14
N SER A 212 2.01 8.06 1.58
CA SER A 212 2.10 6.63 1.92
C SER A 212 3.28 6.40 2.85
N ARG A 213 3.08 5.58 3.89
CA ARG A 213 4.12 5.13 4.82
C ARG A 213 4.06 3.63 4.97
N PHE A 214 5.23 2.99 4.87
CA PHE A 214 5.38 1.57 5.09
C PHE A 214 6.48 1.31 6.12
N TRP A 215 6.15 0.50 7.13
CA TRP A 215 7.10 -0.04 8.09
C TRP A 215 7.24 -1.53 7.82
N LEU A 216 8.25 -1.91 7.05
CA LEU A 216 8.50 -3.27 6.57
C LEU A 216 9.54 -3.94 7.47
N GLY A 217 9.08 -4.66 8.48
CA GLY A 217 9.92 -5.11 9.58
C GLY A 217 10.12 -6.62 9.63
N PRO A 218 11.18 -7.10 10.31
CA PRO A 218 11.31 -8.53 10.59
C PRO A 218 10.08 -9.04 11.37
N PRO A 219 9.76 -10.34 11.25
CA PRO A 219 8.65 -10.99 11.94
C PRO A 219 8.54 -10.59 13.41
N GLU A 220 7.51 -9.83 13.81
CA GLU A 220 7.16 -9.69 15.21
C GLU A 220 6.61 -11.04 15.72
N TRP A 221 7.50 -11.89 16.24
CA TRP A 221 7.12 -12.95 17.14
C TRP A 221 6.92 -12.31 18.52
N ARG A 222 5.74 -11.74 18.78
CA ARG A 222 5.36 -11.33 20.14
C ARG A 222 5.53 -12.54 21.07
N GLY A 223 6.51 -12.48 21.99
CA GLY A 223 6.65 -13.47 23.08
C GLY A 223 8.01 -14.17 23.27
N ILE A 224 9.13 -13.73 22.67
CA ILE A 224 10.46 -14.27 23.00
C ILE A 224 11.27 -13.22 23.79
N SER A 225 11.72 -13.58 24.99
CA SER A 225 12.42 -12.70 25.93
C SER A 225 13.79 -12.20 25.42
N ARG A 226 14.20 -11.04 25.96
CA ARG A 226 15.47 -10.32 25.72
C ARG A 226 16.75 -11.08 26.08
N GLU A 227 16.72 -12.38 26.39
CA GLU A 227 17.93 -13.15 26.72
C GLU A 227 18.36 -14.09 25.59
N HIS A 228 17.49 -14.39 24.62
CA HIS A 228 17.81 -15.20 23.43
C HIS A 228 18.14 -14.39 22.16
N TRP A 229 18.27 -13.06 22.26
CA TRP A 229 18.37 -12.16 21.10
C TRP A 229 19.78 -12.03 20.50
N LEU A 230 20.84 -12.04 21.33
CA LEU A 230 22.21 -11.71 20.88
C LEU A 230 22.81 -12.72 19.89
N SER A 231 22.45 -14.01 19.99
CA SER A 231 22.98 -15.05 19.10
C SER A 231 22.15 -15.26 17.83
N ARG A 232 20.93 -14.71 17.76
CA ARG A 232 19.99 -14.93 16.63
C ARG A 232 19.84 -13.72 15.70
N THR A 233 20.15 -12.51 16.14
CA THR A 233 19.99 -11.27 15.35
C THR A 233 20.91 -11.23 14.13
N LEU A 234 22.20 -11.57 14.28
CA LEU A 234 23.16 -11.64 13.18
C LEU A 234 22.75 -12.66 12.10
N GLY A 235 22.27 -13.84 12.51
CA GLY A 235 21.79 -14.87 11.58
C GLY A 235 20.47 -14.52 10.89
N ARG A 236 19.57 -13.81 11.58
CA ARG A 236 18.22 -13.44 11.10
C ARG A 236 18.22 -12.22 10.19
N ALA A 237 18.99 -11.18 10.52
CA ALA A 237 19.20 -10.04 9.62
C ALA A 237 19.83 -10.53 8.30
N GLY A 238 20.85 -11.40 8.38
CA GLY A 238 21.43 -12.04 7.19
C GLY A 238 20.47 -12.94 6.41
N ALA A 239 19.58 -13.68 7.09
CA ALA A 239 18.56 -14.50 6.42
C ALA A 239 17.48 -13.65 5.73
N MET A 240 17.06 -12.55 6.35
CA MET A 240 16.10 -11.61 5.75
C MET A 240 16.72 -10.86 4.58
N ARG A 241 17.99 -10.43 4.68
CA ARG A 241 18.77 -9.87 3.56
C ARG A 241 18.87 -10.83 2.39
N ARG A 242 19.04 -12.14 2.66
CA ARG A 242 19.02 -13.20 1.63
C ARG A 242 17.63 -13.47 1.06
N GLN A 243 16.59 -13.47 1.88
CA GLN A 243 15.22 -13.80 1.47
C GLN A 243 14.49 -12.63 0.79
N HIS A 244 14.74 -11.39 1.19
CA HIS A 244 14.14 -10.16 0.65
C HIS A 244 15.05 -9.40 -0.32
N GLY A 245 16.35 -9.76 -0.40
CA GLY A 245 17.31 -9.00 -1.20
C GLY A 245 17.57 -7.65 -0.54
N GLY A 246 18.75 -7.07 -0.71
CA GLY A 246 19.07 -5.76 -0.10
C GLY A 246 18.21 -4.57 -0.57
N ASP A 247 17.18 -4.82 -1.39
CA ASP A 247 16.43 -3.81 -2.13
C ASP A 247 14.95 -3.73 -1.72
N LEU A 248 14.49 -4.30 -0.59
CA LEU A 248 13.06 -4.29 -0.24
C LEU A 248 12.46 -2.87 -0.15
N GLY A 249 13.18 -1.94 0.50
CA GLY A 249 12.75 -0.54 0.57
C GLY A 249 12.67 0.12 -0.81
N ARG A 250 13.66 -0.15 -1.68
CA ARG A 250 13.69 0.30 -3.07
C ARG A 250 12.54 -0.27 -3.90
N ASP A 251 12.31 -1.56 -3.80
CA ASP A 251 11.27 -2.26 -4.55
C ASP A 251 9.88 -1.76 -4.14
N MET A 252 9.66 -1.50 -2.84
CA MET A 252 8.41 -0.92 -2.34
C MET A 252 8.23 0.55 -2.75
N LEU A 253 9.30 1.36 -2.71
CA LEU A 253 9.27 2.75 -3.20
C LEU A 253 8.78 2.80 -4.66
N VAL A 254 9.38 1.95 -5.52
CA VAL A 254 9.01 1.87 -6.93
C VAL A 254 7.59 1.35 -7.10
N HIS A 255 7.22 0.27 -6.40
CA HIS A 255 5.89 -0.32 -6.49
C HIS A 255 4.79 0.69 -6.13
N CYS A 256 4.89 1.34 -4.96
CA CYS A 256 3.93 2.33 -4.51
C CYS A 256 3.89 3.55 -5.44
N GLY A 257 5.06 4.07 -5.84
CA GLY A 257 5.14 5.21 -6.76
C GLY A 257 4.54 4.94 -8.14
N MET A 258 4.60 3.69 -8.62
CA MET A 258 3.98 3.29 -9.89
C MET A 258 2.46 3.12 -9.76
N GLU A 259 2.01 2.35 -8.77
CA GLU A 259 0.59 2.00 -8.64
C GLU A 259 -0.28 3.21 -8.27
N MET A 260 0.18 4.07 -7.37
CA MET A 260 -0.62 5.21 -6.89
C MET A 260 -0.71 6.29 -7.97
N ASN A 261 0.40 6.54 -8.67
CA ASN A 261 0.42 7.45 -9.81
C ASN A 261 -0.49 6.94 -10.94
N HIS A 262 -0.49 5.64 -11.20
CA HIS A 262 -1.36 5.05 -12.21
C HIS A 262 -2.83 5.11 -11.81
N LEU A 263 -3.17 4.75 -10.57
CA LEU A 263 -4.53 4.87 -10.04
C LEU A 263 -5.06 6.30 -10.16
N GLY A 264 -4.25 7.30 -9.81
CA GLY A 264 -4.61 8.71 -9.92
C GLY A 264 -4.98 9.16 -11.33
N SER A 265 -4.55 8.44 -12.36
CA SER A 265 -4.84 8.79 -13.76
C SER A 265 -6.23 8.37 -14.24
N PHE A 266 -6.89 7.41 -13.59
CA PHE A 266 -8.20 6.89 -14.03
C PHE A 266 -9.25 6.81 -12.93
N LEU A 267 -8.86 6.82 -11.65
CA LEU A 267 -9.79 6.65 -10.52
C LEU A 267 -10.97 7.64 -10.54
N PRO A 268 -10.81 8.94 -10.84
CA PRO A 268 -11.95 9.86 -10.84
C PRO A 268 -12.99 9.52 -11.91
N ALA A 269 -12.55 9.13 -13.12
CA ALA A 269 -13.44 8.72 -14.20
C ALA A 269 -14.10 7.37 -13.89
N LEU A 270 -13.33 6.42 -13.36
CA LEU A 270 -13.84 5.12 -12.94
C LEU A 270 -14.89 5.27 -11.82
N TYR A 271 -14.64 6.14 -10.83
CA TYR A 271 -15.60 6.41 -9.76
C TYR A 271 -16.89 7.01 -10.32
N ALA A 272 -16.80 8.00 -11.21
CA ALA A 272 -17.97 8.60 -11.85
C ALA A 272 -18.80 7.60 -12.68
N ASP A 273 -18.16 6.59 -13.28
CA ASP A 273 -18.82 5.55 -14.07
C ASP A 273 -19.53 4.48 -13.20
N TYR A 274 -19.07 4.22 -11.96
CA TYR A 274 -19.41 3.00 -11.21
C TYR A 274 -19.71 3.13 -9.72
N HIS A 275 -19.55 4.31 -9.11
CA HIS A 275 -19.90 4.48 -7.71
C HIS A 275 -21.42 4.50 -7.47
N ASP A 276 -22.17 5.10 -8.41
CA ASP A 276 -23.62 5.35 -8.31
C ASP A 276 -24.48 4.25 -8.95
#